data_AF-A0A7W1D9Z9-F1
#
_entry.id   AF-A0A7W1D9Z9-F1
#
_cell.length_a   1.000
_cell.length_b   1.000
_cell.length_c   1.000
_cell.angle_alpha   90.00
_cell.angle_beta   90.00
_cell.angle_gamma   90.00
#
_symmetry.space_group_name_H-M   'P 1'
#
loop_
_entity.id
_entity.type
_entity.pdbx_description
1 polymer ?
#
loop_
_entity_poly.entity_id
_entity_poly.type
_entity_poly.pdbx_seq_one_letter_code
_entity_poly.pdbx_strand_id
1 'polypeptide(L)'
;MQIAKILITLRDLPTGARLLIRSKKDWRFAVVSKFNEEKATLIVCSPSGRTYRLRRLLDAEIIFDGEIPILKSDLEDGWRENFSKYDFRW
;
A
#
# COMPACT_ATOMS: atom_id res chain seq x y z
N MET A 1 14.42 14.68 -24.35
CA MET A 1 14.95 13.41 -23.77
C MET A 1 13.83 12.77 -22.99
N GLN A 2 13.41 11.57 -23.39
CA GLN A 2 12.34 10.84 -22.72
C GLN A 2 12.97 10.13 -21.52
N ILE A 3 12.66 10.58 -20.30
CA ILE A 3 13.16 9.96 -19.07
C ILE A 3 12.44 8.61 -18.93
N ALA A 4 13.19 7.51 -18.94
CA ALA A 4 12.65 6.20 -18.66
C ALA A 4 12.01 6.22 -17.25
N LYS A 5 10.70 6.03 -17.18
CA LYS A 5 9.97 5.98 -15.92
C LYS A 5 10.33 4.66 -15.25
N ILE A 6 11.09 4.70 -14.16
CA ILE A 6 11.40 3.51 -13.36
C ILE A 6 10.08 3.01 -12.77
N LEU A 7 9.63 1.84 -13.21
CA LEU A 7 8.45 1.18 -12.68
C LEU A 7 8.85 0.38 -11.44
N ILE A 8 8.45 0.86 -10.27
CA ILE A 8 8.67 0.17 -9.00
C ILE A 8 7.48 -0.76 -8.76
N THR A 9 7.77 -1.99 -8.37
CA THR A 9 6.80 -3.05 -8.10
C THR A 9 6.87 -3.52 -6.67
N LEU A 10 5.92 -4.35 -6.28
CA LEU A 10 5.88 -4.96 -4.96
C LEU A 10 7.11 -5.84 -4.68
N ARG A 11 7.74 -6.39 -5.71
CA ARG A 11 8.98 -7.16 -5.61
C ARG A 11 10.16 -6.33 -5.12
N ASP A 12 10.15 -5.05 -5.43
CA ASP A 12 11.24 -4.13 -5.13
C ASP A 12 11.19 -3.62 -3.68
N LEU A 13 10.08 -3.86 -2.97
CA LEU A 13 9.94 -3.52 -1.56
C LEU A 13 10.54 -4.61 -0.66
N PRO A 14 11.29 -4.25 0.40
CA PRO A 14 11.80 -5.25 1.33
C PRO A 14 10.69 -5.88 2.17
N THR A 15 10.93 -7.08 2.71
CA THR A 15 10.11 -7.62 3.78
C THR A 15 10.15 -6.65 4.98
N GLY A 16 8.99 -6.35 5.56
CA GLY A 16 8.82 -5.33 6.60
C GLY A 16 8.50 -3.94 6.06
N ALA A 17 8.58 -3.71 4.75
CA ALA A 17 8.19 -2.43 4.16
C ALA A 17 6.73 -2.10 4.47
N ARG A 18 6.48 -0.84 4.87
CA ARG A 18 5.15 -0.29 5.08
C ARG A 18 4.68 0.38 3.81
N LEU A 19 3.44 0.18 3.44
CA LEU A 19 2.81 0.82 2.28
C LEU A 19 1.33 1.10 2.53
N LEU A 20 0.78 2.07 1.79
CA LEU A 20 -0.65 2.28 1.74
C LEU A 20 -1.29 1.36 0.71
N ILE A 21 -2.46 0.85 1.04
CA ILE A 21 -3.29 0.08 0.12
C ILE A 21 -4.72 0.59 0.16
N ARG A 22 -5.41 0.48 -0.98
CA ARG A 22 -6.85 0.67 -1.01
C ARG A 22 -7.57 -0.63 -0.63
N SER A 23 -8.31 -0.59 0.47
CA SER A 23 -9.23 -1.67 0.85
C SER A 23 -10.58 -1.48 0.17
N LYS A 24 -11.63 -2.19 0.57
CA LYS A 24 -12.98 -1.99 -0.03
C LYS A 24 -13.60 -0.65 0.38
N LYS A 25 -13.43 -0.21 1.63
CA LYS A 25 -14.11 0.99 2.18
C LYS A 25 -13.21 2.22 2.29
N ASP A 26 -11.92 1.99 2.49
CA ASP A 26 -10.96 2.98 2.98
C ASP A 26 -9.54 2.65 2.53
N TRP A 27 -8.66 3.64 2.64
CA TRP A 27 -7.21 3.47 2.55
C TRP A 27 -6.64 2.98 3.88
N ARG A 28 -5.66 2.08 3.83
CA ARG A 28 -5.08 1.44 5.02
C ARG A 28 -3.58 1.25 4.89
N PHE A 29 -2.90 1.27 6.04
CA PHE A 29 -1.53 0.78 6.11
C PHE A 29 -1.48 -0.74 6.01
N ALA A 30 -0.50 -1.21 5.27
CA ALA A 30 -0.12 -2.60 5.19
C ALA A 30 1.38 -2.76 5.37
N VAL A 31 1.80 -3.98 5.71
CA VAL A 31 3.21 -4.36 5.83
C VAL A 31 3.47 -5.57 4.94
N VAL A 32 4.55 -5.53 4.18
CA VAL A 32 5.06 -6.70 3.45
C VAL A 32 5.54 -7.73 4.46
N SER A 33 4.81 -8.83 4.62
CA SER A 33 5.14 -9.85 5.63
C SER A 33 6.08 -10.92 5.11
N LYS A 34 5.89 -11.34 3.86
CA LYS A 34 6.73 -12.35 3.19
C LYS A 34 6.41 -12.40 1.70
N PHE A 35 7.31 -13.03 0.96
CA PHE A 35 7.14 -13.37 -0.45
C PHE A 35 7.09 -14.88 -0.64
N ASN A 36 6.41 -15.33 -1.68
CA ASN A 36 6.68 -16.60 -2.34
C ASN A 36 7.07 -16.33 -3.80
N GLU A 37 7.15 -17.37 -4.62
CA GLU A 37 7.60 -17.26 -6.02
C GLU A 37 6.73 -16.32 -6.88
N GLU A 38 5.44 -16.17 -6.56
CA GLU A 38 4.47 -15.44 -7.40
C GLU A 38 3.85 -14.22 -6.72
N LYS A 39 3.85 -14.17 -5.39
CA LYS A 39 3.01 -13.26 -4.60
C LYS A 39 3.70 -12.77 -3.35
N ALA A 40 3.43 -11.51 -3.01
CA ALA A 40 3.66 -10.98 -1.68
C ALA A 40 2.44 -11.23 -0.79
N THR A 41 2.70 -11.52 0.48
CA THR A 41 1.69 -11.48 1.54
C THR A 41 1.83 -10.18 2.30
N LEU A 42 0.76 -9.39 2.28
CA LEU A 42 0.63 -8.14 3.05
C LEU A 42 -0.20 -8.39 4.31
N ILE A 43 0.24 -7.87 5.45
CA ILE A 43 -0.56 -7.79 6.67
C ILE A 43 -1.20 -6.40 6.70
N VAL A 44 -2.52 -6.34 6.81
CA VAL A 44 -3.29 -5.10 6.82
C VAL A 44 -3.96 -4.92 8.17
N CYS A 45 -3.79 -3.75 8.78
CA CYS A 45 -4.44 -3.39 10.04
C CYS A 45 -5.82 -2.77 9.74
N SER A 46 -6.89 -3.33 10.31
CA SER A 46 -8.22 -2.73 10.22
C SER A 46 -8.47 -1.74 11.36
N PRO A 47 -9.37 -0.76 11.17
CA PRO A 47 -9.77 0.18 12.22
C PRO A 47 -10.34 -0.50 13.48
N SER A 48 -10.87 -1.71 13.35
CA SER A 48 -11.38 -2.52 14.47
C SER A 48 -10.32 -3.22 15.30
N GLY A 49 -9.03 -2.96 15.05
CA GLY A 49 -7.90 -3.60 15.75
C GLY A 49 -7.59 -5.02 15.28
N ARG A 50 -8.32 -5.54 14.28
CA ARG A 50 -8.02 -6.84 13.68
C ARG A 50 -6.99 -6.69 12.57
N THR A 51 -6.28 -7.77 12.27
CA THR A 51 -5.40 -7.85 11.10
C THR A 51 -5.89 -8.89 10.13
N TYR A 52 -5.76 -8.64 8.84
CA TYR A 52 -6.00 -9.64 7.80
C TYR A 52 -4.85 -9.70 6.81
N ARG A 53 -4.76 -10.81 6.10
CA ARG A 53 -3.74 -11.03 5.07
C ARG A 53 -4.32 -10.72 3.70
N LEU A 54 -3.57 -9.97 2.91
CA LEU A 54 -3.87 -9.70 1.51
C LEU A 54 -2.74 -10.25 0.66
N ARG A 55 -3.07 -11.02 -0.38
CA ARG A 55 -2.08 -11.51 -1.35
C ARG A 55 -2.14 -10.69 -2.63
N ARG A 56 -0.97 -10.30 -3.13
CA ARG A 56 -0.82 -9.52 -4.36
C ARG A 56 0.32 -10.09 -5.20
N LEU A 57 0.20 -9.96 -6.51
CA LEU A 57 1.25 -10.36 -7.44
C LEU A 57 2.50 -9.49 -7.21
N LEU A 58 3.68 -10.05 -7.51
CA LEU A 58 4.95 -9.37 -7.31
C LEU A 58 5.14 -8.17 -8.25
N ASP A 59 4.53 -8.21 -9.42
CA ASP A 59 4.57 -7.18 -10.46
C ASP A 59 3.57 -6.04 -10.21
N ALA A 60 2.78 -6.11 -9.13
CA ALA A 60 1.84 -5.05 -8.79
C ALA A 60 2.58 -3.73 -8.56
N GLU A 61 2.15 -2.69 -9.28
CA GLU A 61 2.80 -1.40 -9.34
C GLU A 61 2.72 -0.65 -8.00
N ILE A 62 3.84 -0.08 -7.59
CA ILE A 62 3.96 0.84 -6.46
C ILE A 62 4.14 2.24 -7.00
N ILE A 63 3.22 3.12 -6.63
CA ILE A 63 3.33 4.57 -6.85
C ILE A 63 3.80 5.23 -5.55
N PHE A 64 4.38 6.41 -5.66
CA PHE A 64 4.84 7.17 -4.51
C PHE A 64 4.12 8.52 -4.45
N ASP A 65 3.61 8.86 -3.27
CA ASP A 65 3.19 10.21 -2.91
C ASP A 65 4.18 10.77 -1.88
N GLY A 66 5.15 11.54 -2.36
CA GLY A 66 6.36 11.86 -1.60
C GLY A 66 7.16 10.59 -1.31
N GLU A 67 7.44 10.33 -0.03
CA GLU A 67 8.16 9.12 0.42
C GLU A 67 7.22 7.95 0.76
N ILE A 68 5.90 8.13 0.61
CA ILE A 68 4.92 7.13 1.01
C ILE A 68 4.70 6.18 -0.17
N PRO A 69 5.10 4.89 -0.06
CA PRO A 69 4.79 3.90 -1.08
C PRO A 69 3.31 3.53 -1.00
N ILE A 70 2.68 3.46 -2.16
CA ILE A 70 1.25 3.18 -2.31
C ILE A 70 1.10 2.07 -3.34
N LEU A 71 0.39 1.01 -2.96
CA LEU A 71 -0.05 0.01 -3.91
C LEU A 71 -1.09 0.63 -4.84
N LYS A 72 -0.77 0.68 -6.13
CA LYS A 72 -1.68 1.24 -7.14
C LYS A 72 -3.04 0.52 -7.07
N SER A 73 -4.10 1.31 -7.14
CA SER A 73 -5.50 0.86 -7.13
C SER A 73 -6.21 1.43 -8.34
N ASP A 74 -7.17 0.71 -8.89
CA ASP A 74 -8.01 1.16 -10.00
C ASP A 74 -9.14 2.12 -9.56
N LEU A 75 -9.14 2.52 -8.28
CA LEU A 75 -10.13 3.44 -7.70
C LEU A 75 -9.53 4.84 -7.66
N GLU A 76 -10.29 5.83 -8.10
CA GLU A 76 -9.85 7.23 -8.23
C GLU A 76 -9.86 8.02 -6.91
N ASP A 77 -10.14 7.39 -5.77
CA ASP A 77 -10.26 8.09 -4.49
C ASP A 77 -8.92 8.31 -3.80
N GLY A 78 -8.70 9.52 -3.25
CA GLY A 78 -7.41 9.91 -2.67
C GLY A 78 -7.22 9.42 -1.23
N TRP A 79 -6.07 8.82 -0.93
CA TRP A 79 -5.74 8.36 0.43
C TRP A 79 -5.70 9.49 1.46
N ARG A 80 -5.41 10.72 1.04
CA ARG A 80 -5.27 11.87 1.93
C ARG A 80 -6.57 12.18 2.68
N GLU A 81 -7.73 12.01 2.05
CA GLU A 81 -9.04 12.23 2.69
C GLU A 81 -9.31 11.25 3.84
N ASN A 82 -8.76 10.04 3.76
CA ASN A 82 -8.89 9.02 4.80
C ASN A 82 -8.11 9.35 6.08
N PHE A 83 -6.93 9.97 5.96
CA PHE A 83 -6.01 10.22 7.07
C PHE A 83 -5.94 11.68 7.51
N SER A 84 -6.56 12.61 6.76
CA SER A 84 -6.57 14.05 7.06
C SER A 84 -7.62 14.46 8.09
N LYS A 85 -8.42 13.53 8.63
CA LYS A 85 -9.34 13.86 9.71
C LYS A 85 -8.54 14.20 10.96
N TYR A 86 -8.49 15.48 11.26
CA TYR A 86 -7.99 16.04 12.51
C TYR A 86 -8.63 15.26 13.66
N ASP A 87 -7.82 14.68 14.55
CA ASP A 87 -8.33 14.20 15.81
C ASP A 87 -8.69 15.44 16.63
N PHE A 88 -9.97 15.70 16.83
CA PHE A 88 -10.47 16.84 17.61
C PHE A 88 -10.06 16.78 19.09
N ARG A 89 -9.40 15.69 19.52
CA ARG A 89 -8.88 15.50 20.88
C ARG A 89 -7.49 16.11 21.10
N TRP A 90 -6.88 16.69 20.07
CA TRP A 90 -5.57 17.35 20.12
C TRP A 90 -5.69 18.82 19.75
#